data_AF-A0A3E2WBF3-F1
#
_entry.id   AF-A0A3E2WBF3-F1
#
_cell.length_a   1.000
_cell.length_b   1.000
_cell.length_c   1.000
_cell.angle_alpha   90.00
_cell.angle_beta   90.00
_cell.angle_gamma   90.00
#
_symmetry.space_group_name_H-M   'P 1'
#
loop_
_entity.id
_entity.type
_entity.pdbx_description
1 polymer ?
#
loop_
_entity_poly.entity_id
_entity_poly.type
_entity_poly.pdbx_seq_one_letter_code
_entity_poly.pdbx_strand_id
1 'polypeptide(L)'
;MYDSMTVVDTDELMELKKQAEEINKRIAELTAPKNIAYRCKVKPYGLPYFLDNDARNPVVFTDRHYDTDAWAHFLALGKMIHAENGVFKTRGMSWRRVPFYVDELGGNVPKKVSDLTQEEVRISAEMLEKMISIYNEYMVRMHTCVTLDCEGILTEVPVQHPESGTEI
;
A
#
# COMPACT_ATOMS: atom_id res chain seq x y z
N MET A 1 -28.03 -21.74 -52.66
CA MET A 1 -27.61 -20.84 -51.58
C MET A 1 -26.25 -21.32 -51.13
N TYR A 2 -25.17 -20.67 -51.56
CA TYR A 2 -23.84 -21.00 -51.08
C TYR A 2 -23.64 -20.26 -49.78
N ASP A 3 -23.46 -21.04 -48.72
CA ASP A 3 -23.11 -20.56 -47.39
C ASP A 3 -21.70 -19.95 -47.48
N SER A 4 -21.60 -18.65 -47.25
CA SER A 4 -20.36 -17.89 -47.30
C SER A 4 -19.51 -18.26 -46.10
N MET A 5 -18.71 -19.31 -46.24
CA MET A 5 -17.73 -19.72 -45.24
C MET A 5 -16.58 -18.71 -45.24
N THR A 6 -16.69 -17.69 -44.38
CA THR A 6 -15.64 -16.70 -44.17
C THR A 6 -14.43 -17.39 -43.56
N VAL A 7 -13.41 -17.60 -44.38
CA VAL A 7 -12.08 -18.00 -43.92
C VAL A 7 -11.50 -16.79 -43.19
N VAL A 8 -11.55 -16.83 -41.86
CA VAL A 8 -10.90 -15.82 -41.02
C VAL A 8 -9.40 -16.03 -41.15
N ASP A 9 -8.69 -15.01 -41.64
CA ASP A 9 -7.24 -15.04 -41.80
C ASP A 9 -6.58 -15.27 -40.43
N THR A 10 -5.59 -16.16 -40.38
CA THR A 10 -4.95 -16.57 -39.12
C THR A 10 -4.24 -15.41 -38.43
N ASP A 11 -3.80 -14.43 -39.21
CA ASP A 11 -3.15 -13.22 -38.71
C ASP A 11 -4.15 -12.25 -38.09
N GLU A 12 -5.34 -12.08 -38.68
CA GLU A 12 -6.44 -11.32 -38.08
C GLU A 12 -6.90 -11.96 -36.76
N LEU A 13 -6.94 -13.30 -36.70
CA LEU A 13 -7.29 -14.03 -35.48
C LEU A 13 -6.25 -13.83 -34.37
N MET A 14 -4.96 -13.78 -34.70
CA MET A 14 -3.90 -13.51 -33.71
C MET A 14 -3.95 -12.08 -33.18
N GLU A 15 -4.16 -11.09 -34.05
CA GLU A 15 -4.25 -9.70 -33.63
C GLU A 15 -5.50 -9.44 -32.77
N LEU A 16 -6.64 -10.07 -33.12
CA LEU A 16 -7.85 -10.05 -32.30
C LEU A 16 -7.64 -10.68 -30.93
N LYS A 17 -6.90 -11.79 -30.83
CA LYS A 17 -6.56 -12.40 -29.53
C LYS A 17 -5.71 -11.47 -28.66
N LYS A 18 -4.70 -10.82 -29.25
CA LYS A 18 -3.84 -9.88 -28.54
C LYS A 18 -4.62 -8.67 -28.04
N GLN A 19 -5.50 -8.11 -28.88
CA GLN A 19 -6.40 -7.02 -28.46
C GLN A 19 -7.36 -7.47 -27.36
N ALA A 20 -7.92 -8.68 -27.46
CA ALA A 20 -8.78 -9.23 -26.42
C ALA A 20 -8.05 -9.43 -25.09
N GLU A 21 -6.80 -9.91 -25.11
CA GLU A 21 -5.95 -10.02 -23.92
C GLU A 21 -5.66 -8.65 -23.30
N GLU A 22 -5.33 -7.65 -24.11
CA GLU A 22 -5.03 -6.30 -23.64
C GLU A 22 -6.28 -5.60 -23.08
N ILE A 23 -7.43 -5.79 -23.72
CA ILE A 23 -8.73 -5.34 -23.21
C ILE A 23 -9.08 -6.05 -21.90
N ASN A 24 -8.91 -7.38 -21.83
CA ASN A 24 -9.18 -8.14 -20.61
C ASN A 24 -8.26 -7.73 -19.46
N LYS A 25 -6.99 -7.43 -19.74
CA LYS A 25 -6.05 -6.88 -18.77
C LYS A 25 -6.51 -5.50 -18.28
N ARG A 26 -6.94 -4.62 -19.19
CA ARG A 26 -7.51 -3.30 -18.85
C ARG A 26 -8.78 -3.43 -18.02
N ILE A 27 -9.66 -4.38 -18.34
CA ILE A 27 -10.88 -4.68 -17.59
C ILE A 27 -10.51 -5.17 -16.19
N ALA A 28 -9.56 -6.10 -16.06
CA ALA A 28 -9.09 -6.59 -14.76
C ALA A 28 -8.50 -5.46 -13.89
N GLU A 29 -7.70 -4.57 -14.47
CA GLU A 29 -7.16 -3.40 -13.78
C GLU A 29 -8.26 -2.42 -13.32
N LEU A 30 -9.28 -2.17 -14.16
CA LEU A 30 -10.39 -1.26 -13.86
C LEU A 30 -11.37 -1.85 -12.84
N THR A 31 -11.61 -3.16 -12.90
CA THR A 31 -12.50 -3.90 -11.98
C THR A 31 -11.82 -4.33 -10.69
N ALA A 32 -10.48 -4.22 -10.60
CA ALA A 32 -9.75 -4.51 -9.38
C ALA A 32 -10.31 -3.73 -8.19
N PRO A 33 -10.45 -4.34 -7.00
CA PRO A 33 -10.91 -3.64 -5.83
C PRO A 33 -10.05 -2.41 -5.54
N LYS A 34 -10.68 -1.23 -5.46
CA LYS A 34 -10.04 0.03 -5.07
C LYS A 34 -9.78 0.04 -3.57
N ASN A 35 -8.79 -0.73 -3.13
CA ASN A 35 -8.43 -0.83 -1.73
C ASN A 35 -6.91 -0.87 -1.60
N ILE A 36 -6.38 0.23 -1.03
CA ILE A 36 -4.96 0.39 -0.73
C ILE A 36 -4.45 -0.79 0.12
N ALA A 37 -5.28 -1.28 1.05
CA ALA A 37 -4.88 -2.31 1.99
C ALA A 37 -4.54 -3.66 1.36
N TYR A 38 -5.17 -4.01 0.23
CA TYR A 38 -4.87 -5.21 -0.53
C TYR A 38 -3.64 -5.06 -1.42
N ARG A 39 -3.20 -3.82 -1.69
CA ARG A 39 -2.05 -3.55 -2.55
C ARG A 39 -0.73 -3.41 -1.79
N CYS A 40 -0.78 -3.03 -0.51
CA CYS A 40 0.41 -3.02 0.33
C CYS A 40 0.78 -4.43 0.78
N LYS A 41 1.98 -4.88 0.42
CA LYS A 41 2.54 -6.17 0.85
C LYS A 41 3.07 -6.14 2.28
N VAL A 42 3.45 -4.96 2.77
CA VAL A 42 4.04 -4.79 4.10
C VAL A 42 3.01 -4.21 5.07
N LYS A 43 2.97 -4.74 6.29
CA LYS A 43 2.15 -4.23 7.40
C LYS A 43 3.05 -3.67 8.52
N PRO A 44 2.59 -2.64 9.25
CA PRO A 44 3.33 -2.07 10.36
C PRO A 44 3.41 -3.08 11.51
N TYR A 45 4.61 -3.39 11.98
CA TYR A 45 4.78 -4.32 13.09
C TYR A 45 4.07 -3.84 14.35
N GLY A 46 3.33 -4.75 14.97
CA GLY A 46 2.83 -4.57 16.34
C GLY A 46 3.91 -4.86 17.38
N LEU A 47 3.48 -5.07 18.62
CA LEU A 47 4.38 -5.51 19.68
C LEU A 47 4.97 -6.90 19.36
N PRO A 48 6.25 -7.14 19.70
CA PRO A 48 6.84 -8.45 19.56
C PRO A 48 6.12 -9.46 20.48
N TYR A 49 6.02 -10.70 20.03
CA TYR A 49 5.27 -11.73 20.74
C TYR A 49 5.97 -13.09 20.62
N PHE A 50 5.63 -14.00 21.53
CA PHE A 50 6.11 -15.37 21.50
C PHE A 50 5.42 -16.15 20.38
N LEU A 51 6.20 -16.80 19.51
CA LEU A 51 5.67 -17.60 18.42
C LEU A 51 4.69 -18.66 18.97
N ASP A 52 3.56 -18.85 18.28
CA ASP A 52 2.45 -19.72 18.69
C ASP A 52 1.85 -19.42 20.08
N ASN A 53 2.11 -18.23 20.62
CA ASN A 53 1.74 -17.82 21.99
C ASN A 53 2.31 -18.74 23.08
N ASP A 54 3.48 -19.33 22.86
CA ASP A 54 4.17 -20.19 23.80
C ASP A 54 5.47 -19.54 24.28
N ALA A 55 5.58 -19.27 25.59
CA ALA A 55 6.75 -18.62 26.19
C ALA A 55 8.08 -19.39 26.02
N ARG A 56 8.02 -20.65 25.60
CA ARG A 56 9.20 -21.48 25.27
C ARG A 56 9.76 -21.20 23.87
N ASN A 57 8.97 -20.56 23.02
CA ASN A 57 9.33 -20.25 21.65
C ASN A 57 10.04 -18.90 21.55
N PRO A 58 10.70 -18.60 20.42
CA PRO A 58 11.29 -17.29 20.20
C PRO A 58 10.28 -16.15 20.21
N VAL A 59 10.74 -14.97 20.64
CA VAL A 59 10.00 -13.72 20.52
C VAL A 59 10.32 -13.09 19.17
N VAL A 60 9.30 -12.76 18.36
CA VAL A 60 9.47 -12.28 16.98
C VAL A 60 8.54 -11.12 16.67
N PHE A 61 8.89 -10.36 15.63
CA PHE A 61 7.94 -9.50 14.91
C PHE A 61 7.27 -10.28 13.78
N THR A 62 5.99 -10.02 13.54
CA THR A 62 5.23 -10.62 12.45
C THR A 62 4.30 -9.59 11.82
N ASP A 63 3.97 -9.80 10.56
CA ASP A 63 2.92 -9.09 9.84
C ASP A 63 1.50 -9.59 10.20
N ARG A 64 1.37 -10.80 10.77
CA ARG A 64 0.08 -11.38 11.19
C ARG A 64 -0.59 -10.61 12.35
N HIS A 65 0.23 -10.06 13.23
CA HIS A 65 -0.17 -9.28 14.41
C HIS A 65 0.34 -7.85 14.25
N TYR A 66 -0.04 -7.24 13.13
CA TYR A 66 0.35 -5.87 12.81
C TYR A 66 -0.37 -4.85 13.71
N ASP A 67 0.23 -3.68 13.88
CA ASP A 67 -0.36 -2.57 14.62
C ASP A 67 -1.53 -1.97 13.83
N THR A 68 -2.76 -2.20 14.30
CA THR A 68 -3.98 -1.72 13.63
C THR A 68 -4.12 -0.20 13.68
N ASP A 69 -3.62 0.45 14.73
CA ASP A 69 -3.72 1.90 14.91
C ASP A 69 -2.70 2.59 14.01
N ALA A 70 -1.45 2.13 14.00
CA ALA A 70 -0.44 2.60 13.05
C ALA A 70 -0.91 2.37 11.61
N TRP A 71 -1.50 1.22 11.32
CA TRP A 71 -2.06 0.92 10.01
C TRP A 71 -3.16 1.89 9.59
N ALA A 72 -4.07 2.26 10.50
CA ALA A 72 -5.11 3.26 10.22
C ALA A 72 -4.50 4.63 9.88
N HIS A 73 -3.42 5.04 10.58
CA HIS A 73 -2.69 6.27 10.27
C HIS A 73 -2.00 6.22 8.90
N PHE A 74 -1.37 5.10 8.55
CA PHE A 74 -0.79 4.91 7.21
C PHE A 74 -1.85 5.00 6.12
N LEU A 75 -2.99 4.34 6.27
CA LEU A 75 -4.08 4.45 5.30
C LEU A 75 -4.62 5.88 5.17
N ALA A 76 -4.72 6.62 6.28
CA ALA A 76 -5.10 8.02 6.26
C ALA A 76 -4.09 8.87 5.46
N LEU A 77 -2.79 8.64 5.67
CA LEU A 77 -1.73 9.32 4.93
C LEU A 77 -1.77 9.00 3.43
N GLY A 78 -1.98 7.73 3.08
CA GLY A 78 -2.12 7.30 1.68
C GLY A 78 -3.24 8.00 0.93
N LYS A 79 -4.30 8.43 1.64
CA LYS A 79 -5.35 9.28 1.08
C LYS A 79 -4.94 10.76 1.04
N MET A 80 -4.30 11.27 2.09
CA MET A 80 -3.99 12.70 2.24
C MET A 80 -3.10 13.26 1.13
N ILE A 81 -2.22 12.45 0.54
CA ILE A 81 -1.38 12.90 -0.58
C ILE A 81 -2.17 13.29 -1.83
N HIS A 82 -3.43 12.86 -1.92
CA HIS A 82 -4.36 13.18 -3.01
C HIS A 82 -5.40 14.23 -2.59
N ALA A 83 -5.22 14.87 -1.42
CA ALA A 83 -6.17 15.87 -0.91
C ALA A 83 -6.06 17.23 -1.63
N GLU A 84 -5.04 17.40 -2.46
CA GLU A 84 -4.86 18.56 -3.33
C GLU A 84 -5.19 18.16 -4.78
N ASN A 85 -5.76 19.07 -5.54
CA ASN A 85 -6.22 18.80 -6.91
C ASN A 85 -5.07 18.60 -7.94
N GLY A 86 -3.82 18.77 -7.51
CA GLY A 86 -2.61 18.69 -8.34
C GLY A 86 -2.41 19.85 -9.33
N VAL A 87 -3.34 20.79 -9.41
CA VAL A 87 -3.28 21.98 -10.29
C VAL A 87 -3.13 23.21 -9.43
N PHE A 88 -1.89 23.71 -9.37
CA PHE A 88 -1.53 24.87 -8.58
C PHE A 88 -1.39 26.10 -9.47
N LYS A 89 -2.09 27.19 -9.12
CA LYS A 89 -1.85 28.52 -9.68
C LYS A 89 -0.99 29.33 -8.74
N THR A 90 0.01 30.02 -9.30
CA THR A 90 0.71 31.07 -8.56
C THR A 90 -0.21 32.30 -8.48
N ARG A 91 -0.60 32.73 -7.29
CA ARG A 91 -1.29 34.01 -7.09
C ARG A 91 -0.30 35.05 -6.59
N GLY A 92 -0.32 36.20 -7.26
CA GLY A 92 0.43 37.39 -6.89
C GLY A 92 -0.19 38.57 -7.62
N MET A 93 -0.91 39.45 -6.92
CA MET A 93 -1.56 40.62 -7.53
C MET A 93 -0.55 41.66 -8.04
N SER A 94 0.75 41.51 -7.79
CA SER A 94 1.80 42.34 -8.39
C SER A 94 3.18 41.67 -8.35
N TRP A 95 4.07 42.08 -9.26
CA TRP A 95 5.49 41.67 -9.35
C TRP A 95 6.31 41.92 -8.06
N ARG A 96 5.79 42.71 -7.11
CA ARG A 96 6.48 43.07 -5.86
C ARG A 96 6.10 42.19 -4.66
N ARG A 97 5.14 41.28 -4.80
CA ARG A 97 4.78 40.33 -3.73
C ARG A 97 5.36 38.96 -4.04
N VAL A 98 5.81 38.27 -3.00
CA VAL A 98 6.26 36.87 -3.10
C VAL A 98 5.09 36.04 -3.63
N PRO A 99 5.25 35.32 -4.75
CA PRO A 99 4.19 34.46 -5.26
C PRO A 99 3.88 33.36 -4.24
N PHE A 100 2.60 33.01 -4.11
CA PHE A 100 2.16 31.85 -3.34
C PHE A 100 1.33 30.93 -4.22
N TYR A 101 1.44 29.62 -3.99
CA TYR A 101 0.66 28.61 -4.70
C TYR A 101 -0.71 28.48 -4.08
N VAL A 102 -1.73 28.36 -4.91
CA VAL A 102 -3.08 27.98 -4.50
C VAL A 102 -3.59 26.88 -5.41
N ASP A 103 -4.36 25.97 -4.81
CA ASP A 103 -5.12 24.96 -5.52
C ASP A 103 -6.19 25.65 -6.41
N GLU A 104 -6.29 25.23 -7.66
CA GLU A 104 -7.38 25.65 -8.54
C GLU A 104 -8.75 25.12 -8.08
N LEU A 105 -9.64 26.03 -7.68
CA LEU A 105 -11.04 25.71 -7.41
C LEU A 105 -11.69 25.00 -8.63
N GLY A 106 -11.99 23.70 -8.49
CA GLY A 106 -12.72 22.94 -9.52
C GLY A 106 -12.38 21.46 -9.64
N GLY A 107 -11.28 20.97 -9.04
CA GLY A 107 -10.95 19.55 -9.03
C GLY A 107 -11.78 18.76 -8.01
N ASN A 108 -12.20 17.54 -8.36
CA ASN A 108 -12.87 16.64 -7.43
C ASN A 108 -11.82 16.06 -6.46
N VAL A 109 -11.76 16.59 -5.24
CA VAL A 109 -10.83 16.10 -4.19
C VAL A 109 -11.39 14.83 -3.55
N PRO A 110 -10.65 13.70 -3.57
CA PRO A 110 -11.06 12.45 -2.93
C PRO A 110 -11.33 12.62 -1.43
N LYS A 111 -12.56 12.31 -0.99
CA LYS A 111 -12.93 12.34 0.45
C LYS A 111 -12.77 10.98 1.09
N LYS A 112 -13.00 9.92 0.31
CA LYS A 112 -12.92 8.51 0.69
C LYS A 112 -11.95 7.77 -0.22
N VAL A 113 -11.41 6.64 0.24
CA VAL A 113 -10.53 5.76 -0.56
C VAL A 113 -11.24 5.26 -1.84
N SER A 114 -12.57 5.09 -1.80
CA SER A 114 -13.39 4.74 -2.97
C SER A 114 -13.34 5.79 -4.10
N ASP A 115 -13.06 7.04 -3.75
CA ASP A 115 -13.04 8.16 -4.69
C ASP A 115 -11.73 8.20 -5.48
N LEU A 116 -10.70 7.48 -5.01
CA LEU A 116 -9.41 7.38 -5.68
C LEU A 116 -9.53 6.62 -7.01
N THR A 117 -8.74 7.04 -7.99
CA THR A 117 -8.46 6.29 -9.22
C THR A 117 -7.56 5.09 -8.91
N GLN A 118 -7.50 4.11 -9.82
CA GLN A 118 -6.62 2.94 -9.64
C GLN A 118 -5.14 3.34 -9.57
N GLU A 119 -4.77 4.41 -10.28
CA GLU A 119 -3.42 4.94 -10.29
C GLU A 119 -3.09 5.64 -8.97
N GLU A 120 -4.00 6.44 -8.43
CA GLU A 120 -3.83 7.05 -7.11
C GLU A 120 -3.71 5.98 -6.02
N VAL A 121 -4.52 4.91 -6.07
CA VAL A 121 -4.41 3.77 -5.14
C VAL A 121 -3.04 3.08 -5.27
N ARG A 122 -2.51 2.95 -6.49
CA ARG A 122 -1.17 2.38 -6.74
C ARG A 122 -0.08 3.26 -6.13
N ILE A 123 -0.09 4.55 -6.43
CA ILE A 123 0.86 5.53 -5.88
C ILE A 123 0.81 5.54 -4.34
N SER A 124 -0.39 5.55 -3.77
CA SER A 124 -0.57 5.46 -2.32
C SER A 124 0.05 4.19 -1.76
N ALA A 125 -0.20 3.03 -2.36
CA ALA A 125 0.34 1.76 -1.88
C ALA A 125 1.88 1.74 -1.93
N GLU A 126 2.48 2.17 -3.05
CA GLU A 126 3.94 2.24 -3.20
C GLU A 126 4.60 3.17 -2.18
N MET A 127 3.97 4.32 -1.88
CA MET A 127 4.45 5.22 -0.83
C MET A 127 4.33 4.56 0.55
N LEU A 128 3.19 3.95 0.86
CA LEU A 128 2.96 3.34 2.17
C LEU A 128 3.92 2.18 2.42
N GLU A 129 4.23 1.35 1.43
CA GLU A 129 5.22 0.28 1.58
C GLU A 129 6.58 0.82 2.02
N LYS A 130 7.04 1.93 1.44
CA LYS A 130 8.30 2.58 1.83
C LYS A 130 8.24 3.10 3.27
N MET A 131 7.15 3.79 3.61
CA MET A 131 7.01 4.38 4.94
C MET A 131 6.86 3.34 6.05
N ILE A 132 6.12 2.27 5.78
CA ILE A 132 5.94 1.15 6.72
C ILE A 132 7.26 0.40 6.89
N SER A 133 8.05 0.23 5.83
CA SER A 133 9.37 -0.38 5.93
C SER A 133 10.27 0.41 6.88
N ILE A 134 10.27 1.74 6.79
CA ILE A 134 10.99 2.62 7.72
C ILE A 134 10.43 2.44 9.14
N TYR A 135 9.11 2.51 9.32
CA TYR A 135 8.50 2.31 10.63
C TYR A 135 8.90 0.97 11.27
N ASN A 136 8.86 -0.12 10.49
CA ASN A 136 9.24 -1.46 10.92
C ASN A 136 10.72 -1.54 11.30
N GLU A 137 11.61 -0.91 10.52
CA GLU A 137 13.04 -0.80 10.85
C GLU A 137 13.25 -0.15 12.22
N TYR A 138 12.52 0.93 12.52
CA TYR A 138 12.62 1.59 13.82
C TYR A 138 11.97 0.79 14.95
N MET A 139 10.85 0.12 14.72
CA MET A 139 10.24 -0.80 15.71
C MET A 139 11.23 -1.88 16.14
N VAL A 140 11.89 -2.50 15.16
CA VAL A 140 12.89 -3.54 15.40
C VAL A 140 14.12 -3.01 16.14
N ARG A 141 14.56 -1.78 15.85
CA ARG A 141 15.69 -1.14 16.55
C ARG A 141 15.37 -0.73 17.97
N MET A 142 14.14 -0.30 18.24
CA MET A 142 13.72 0.22 19.54
C MET A 142 13.34 -0.88 20.53
N HIS A 143 12.85 -2.02 20.05
CA HIS A 143 12.31 -3.09 20.88
C HIS A 143 13.13 -4.37 20.70
N THR A 144 14.32 -4.39 21.28
CA THR A 144 15.28 -5.50 21.12
C THR A 144 15.08 -6.65 22.10
N CYS A 145 14.39 -6.43 23.21
CA CYS A 145 14.14 -7.42 24.26
C CYS A 145 12.71 -7.29 24.82
N VAL A 146 12.17 -8.39 25.33
CA VAL A 146 10.92 -8.44 26.10
C VAL A 146 11.20 -9.04 27.47
N THR A 147 10.61 -8.48 28.52
CA THR A 147 10.67 -9.06 29.87
C THR A 147 9.56 -10.10 30.03
N LEU A 148 9.95 -11.35 30.24
CA LEU A 148 9.05 -12.43 30.64
C LEU A 148 8.98 -12.48 32.16
N ASP A 149 7.77 -12.35 32.71
CA ASP A 149 7.49 -12.60 34.13
C ASP A 149 6.97 -14.04 34.28
N CYS A 150 7.76 -14.89 34.92
CA CYS A 150 7.39 -16.25 35.26
C CYS A 150 7.40 -16.40 36.78
N GLU A 151 6.22 -16.36 37.40
CA GLU A 151 6.05 -16.49 38.86
C GLU A 151 6.83 -15.46 39.68
N GLY A 152 6.99 -14.23 39.17
CA GLY A 152 7.75 -13.16 39.80
C GLY A 152 9.24 -13.18 39.47
N ILE A 153 9.71 -14.16 38.68
CA ILE A 153 11.06 -14.17 38.13
C ILE A 153 11.02 -13.46 36.78
N LEU A 154 11.64 -12.28 36.74
CA LEU A 154 11.78 -11.47 35.53
C LEU A 154 12.99 -11.93 34.72
N THR A 155 12.75 -12.37 33.49
CA THR A 155 13.79 -12.80 32.55
C THR A 155 13.74 -11.95 31.29
N GLU A 156 14.86 -11.36 30.87
CA GLU A 156 14.95 -10.68 29.59
C GLU A 156 15.14 -11.69 28.46
N VAL A 157 14.24 -11.67 27.49
CA VAL A 157 14.28 -12.52 26.29
C VAL A 157 14.55 -11.63 25.08
N PRO A 158 15.62 -11.89 24.30
CA PRO A 158 15.90 -11.11 23.10
C PRO A 158 14.84 -11.36 22.02
N VAL A 159 14.44 -10.30 21.33
CA VAL A 159 13.57 -10.37 20.16
C VAL A 159 14.42 -10.78 18.97
N GLN A 160 14.02 -11.84 18.27
CA GLN A 160 14.68 -12.23 17.03
C GLN A 160 14.31 -11.22 15.95
N HIS A 161 15.35 -10.65 15.33
CA HIS A 161 15.19 -9.82 14.16
C HIS A 161 14.63 -10.69 13.02
N PRO A 162 13.57 -10.26 12.32
CA PRO A 162 13.21 -10.90 11.07
C PRO A 162 14.42 -10.78 10.14
N GLU A 163 15.12 -11.88 9.89
CA GLU A 163 16.24 -11.87 8.97
C GLU A 163 15.74 -11.32 7.63
N SER A 164 16.55 -10.45 7.04
CA SER A 164 16.25 -9.79 5.77
C SER A 164 16.03 -10.84 4.69
N GLY A 165 14.79 -11.25 4.47
CA GLY A 165 14.38 -12.06 3.32
C GLY A 165 14.15 -13.56 3.56
N THR A 166 13.40 -13.94 4.59
CA THR A 166 12.70 -15.24 4.54
C THR A 166 11.20 -14.99 4.36
N GLU A 167 10.74 -15.16 3.12
CA GLU A 167 9.32 -15.33 2.80
C GLU A 167 8.80 -16.53 3.61
N ILE A 168 7.71 -16.32 4.36
CA ILE A 168 6.86 -17.39 4.90
C ILE A 168 5.59 -17.43 4.05
#